data_AF-A0A442WG83-F1
#
_entry.id   AF-A0A442WG83-F1
#
_cell.length_a   1.000
_cell.length_b   1.000
_cell.length_c   1.000
_cell.angle_alpha   90.00
_cell.angle_beta   90.00
_cell.angle_gamma   90.00
#
_symmetry.space_group_name_H-M   'P 1'
#
loop_
_entity.id
_entity.type
_entity.pdbx_description
1 polymer ?
#
loop_
_entity_poly.entity_id
_entity_poly.type
_entity_poly.pdbx_seq_one_letter_code
_entity_poly.pdbx_strand_id
1 'polypeptide(L)'
;VNGKTLGARRDKAFYREVQMVFQDPYGSLHPRQTVDRLLQEPLAIHGFADGEKRIQRALDEVGLGNGFRFRYSHQLSGGQRQRVAIARAL
;
A
#
# COMPACT_ATOMS: atom_id res chain seq x y z
N VAL A 1 -7.18 -5.55 -18.68
CA VAL A 1 -6.24 -6.11 -17.69
C VAL A 1 -6.19 -7.59 -17.92
N ASN A 2 -5.00 -8.20 -18.03
CA ASN A 2 -4.84 -9.66 -18.25
C ASN A 2 -5.71 -10.21 -19.40
N GLY A 3 -5.74 -9.49 -20.54
CA GLY A 3 -6.53 -9.89 -21.72
C GLY A 3 -8.05 -9.62 -21.65
N LYS A 4 -8.60 -9.19 -20.51
CA LYS A 4 -10.02 -8.82 -20.40
C LYS A 4 -10.28 -7.38 -20.83
N THR A 5 -11.32 -7.21 -21.65
CA THR A 5 -11.90 -5.91 -22.01
C THR A 5 -12.57 -5.27 -20.80
N LEU A 6 -12.35 -3.98 -20.69
CA LEU A 6 -12.65 -3.18 -19.53
C LEU A 6 -13.92 -2.35 -19.80
N GLY A 7 -15.05 -2.65 -19.15
CA GLY A 7 -16.31 -1.89 -19.28
C GLY A 7 -16.31 -0.51 -18.59
N ALA A 8 -17.43 0.22 -18.64
CA ALA A 8 -17.54 1.57 -18.06
C ALA A 8 -17.46 1.60 -16.52
N ARG A 9 -17.82 0.49 -15.85
CA ARG A 9 -17.65 0.30 -14.41
C ARG A 9 -16.63 -0.80 -14.14
N ARG A 10 -15.87 -0.65 -13.05
CA ARG A 10 -14.95 -1.65 -12.52
C ARG A 10 -15.60 -2.37 -11.35
N ASP A 11 -15.43 -3.68 -11.31
CA ASP A 11 -15.89 -4.52 -10.21
C ASP A 11 -14.80 -4.64 -9.13
N LYS A 12 -15.14 -5.30 -8.02
CA LYS A 12 -14.19 -5.53 -6.93
C LYS A 12 -13.00 -6.40 -7.35
N ALA A 13 -13.18 -7.29 -8.34
CA ALA A 13 -12.10 -8.15 -8.83
C ALA A 13 -11.01 -7.33 -9.51
N PHE A 14 -11.38 -6.36 -10.34
CA PHE A 14 -10.41 -5.42 -10.94
C PHE A 14 -9.57 -4.69 -9.88
N TYR A 15 -10.20 -4.17 -8.83
CA TYR A 15 -9.51 -3.47 -7.75
C TYR A 15 -8.66 -4.37 -6.86
N ARG A 16 -8.72 -5.71 -7.00
CA ARG A 16 -7.75 -6.61 -6.37
C ARG A 16 -6.47 -6.77 -7.19
N GLU A 17 -6.55 -6.52 -8.50
CA GLU A 17 -5.42 -6.66 -9.44
C GLU A 17 -4.72 -5.33 -9.72
N VAL A 18 -5.42 -4.21 -9.53
CA VAL A 18 -4.91 -2.86 -9.85
C VAL A 18 -5.06 -1.94 -8.66
N GLN A 19 -3.93 -1.46 -8.15
CA GLN A 19 -3.86 -0.48 -7.07
C GLN A 19 -3.35 0.87 -7.58
N MET A 20 -3.85 1.96 -6.99
CA MET A 20 -3.46 3.32 -7.37
C MET A 20 -2.34 3.84 -6.46
N VAL A 21 -1.31 4.41 -7.08
CA VAL A 21 -0.23 5.15 -6.40
C VAL A 21 -0.32 6.61 -6.82
N PHE A 22 -0.49 7.51 -5.85
CA PHE A 22 -0.58 8.95 -6.10
C PHE A 22 0.83 9.56 -6.24
N GLN A 23 0.95 10.61 -7.05
CA GLN A 23 2.22 11.31 -7.27
C GLN A 23 2.66 12.11 -6.05
N ASP A 24 1.72 12.63 -5.26
CA ASP A 24 2.01 13.32 -4.00
C ASP A 24 1.95 12.36 -2.81
N PRO A 25 3.10 11.91 -2.27
CA PRO A 25 3.13 11.04 -1.10
C PRO A 25 2.74 11.76 0.20
N TYR A 26 2.77 13.09 0.25
CA TYR A 26 2.38 13.86 1.45
C TYR A 26 0.86 13.90 1.62
N GLY A 27 0.12 14.17 0.55
CA GLY A 27 -1.34 14.18 0.56
C GLY A 27 -1.98 12.78 0.57
N SER A 28 -1.27 11.73 0.14
CA SER A 28 -1.85 10.38 -0.04
C SER A 28 -1.69 9.43 1.15
N LEU A 29 -0.85 9.78 2.13
CA LEU A 29 -0.69 9.00 3.37
C LEU A 29 -1.24 9.76 4.56
N HIS A 30 -2.04 9.08 5.38
CA HIS A 30 -2.60 9.71 6.58
C HIS A 30 -1.48 10.05 7.59
N PRO A 31 -1.25 11.33 7.95
CA PRO A 31 -0.07 11.74 8.73
C PRO A 31 -0.06 11.22 10.17
N ARG A 32 -1.24 10.87 10.70
CA ARG A 32 -1.45 10.33 12.05
C ARG A 32 -1.53 8.80 12.11
N GLN A 33 -1.27 8.09 11.01
CA GLN A 33 -1.26 6.63 11.00
C GLN A 33 0.16 6.10 10.84
N THR A 34 0.38 4.91 11.40
CA THR A 34 1.61 4.14 11.23
C THR A 34 1.66 3.51 9.84
N VAL A 35 2.87 3.19 9.37
CA VAL A 35 3.06 2.44 8.13
C VAL A 35 2.29 1.12 8.17
N ASP A 36 2.35 0.40 9.29
CA ASP A 36 1.59 -0.83 9.55
C ASP A 36 0.09 -0.65 9.26
N ARG A 37 -0.54 0.36 9.86
CA ARG A 37 -1.97 0.64 9.67
C ARG A 37 -2.30 0.99 8.22
N LEU A 38 -1.44 1.77 7.57
CA LEU A 38 -1.60 2.16 6.16
C LEU A 38 -1.50 0.96 5.21
N LEU A 39 -0.67 -0.03 5.52
CA LEU A 39 -0.49 -1.25 4.72
C LEU A 39 -1.54 -2.32 5.07
N GLN A 40 -2.02 -2.38 6.31
CA GLN A 40 -3.04 -3.33 6.75
C GLN A 40 -4.44 -3.00 6.19
N GLU A 41 -4.76 -1.72 6.00
CA GLU A 41 -6.06 -1.26 5.51
C GLU A 41 -6.49 -1.89 4.16
N PRO A 42 -5.71 -1.81 3.07
CA PRO A 42 -6.08 -2.47 1.81
C PRO A 42 -6.18 -3.99 1.95
N LEU A 43 -5.35 -4.60 2.80
CA LEU A 43 -5.36 -6.04 3.03
C LEU A 43 -6.65 -6.50 3.70
N ALA A 44 -7.12 -5.73 4.69
CA ALA A 44 -8.40 -5.96 5.36
C ALA A 44 -9.59 -5.76 4.41
N ILE A 45 -9.58 -4.70 3.59
CA ILE A 45 -10.62 -4.41 2.59
C ILE A 45 -10.77 -5.57 1.59
N HIS A 46 -9.65 -6.17 1.17
CA HIS A 46 -9.65 -7.29 0.22
C HIS A 46 -9.75 -8.68 0.87
N GLY A 47 -9.74 -8.76 2.21
CA GLY A 47 -9.91 -10.00 2.96
C GLY A 47 -8.72 -10.96 2.88
N PHE A 48 -7.49 -10.43 2.84
CA PHE A 48 -6.29 -11.28 2.86
C PHE A 48 -5.99 -11.76 4.29
N ALA A 49 -5.87 -13.08 4.46
CA ALA A 49 -5.61 -13.70 5.77
C ALA A 49 -4.13 -13.65 6.19
N ASP A 50 -3.22 -13.41 5.25
CA ASP A 50 -1.75 -13.44 5.42
C ASP A 50 -1.13 -12.03 5.55
N GLY A 51 -1.87 -11.08 6.13
CA GLY A 51 -1.50 -9.66 6.15
C GLY A 51 -0.10 -9.39 6.70
N GLU A 52 0.26 -10.02 7.82
CA GLU A 52 1.60 -9.92 8.43
C GLU A 52 2.74 -10.25 7.46
N LYS A 53 2.62 -11.37 6.75
CA LYS A 53 3.66 -11.82 5.80
C LYS A 53 3.73 -10.91 4.58
N ARG A 54 2.59 -10.41 4.11
CA ARG A 54 2.51 -9.47 2.98
C ARG A 54 3.13 -8.12 3.32
N ILE A 55 2.81 -7.57 4.49
CA ILE A 55 3.39 -6.30 4.95
C ILE A 55 4.90 -6.42 5.04
N GLN A 56 5.41 -7.50 5.66
CA GLN A 56 6.84 -7.73 5.77
C GLN A 56 7.50 -7.78 4.39
N ARG A 57 6.96 -8.60 3.47
CA ARG A 57 7.47 -8.72 2.10
C ARG A 57 7.43 -7.38 1.37
N ALA A 58 6.33 -6.64 1.43
CA ALA A 58 6.19 -5.36 0.74
C ALA A 58 7.20 -4.32 1.24
N LEU A 59 7.47 -4.28 2.55
CA LEU A 59 8.48 -3.40 3.14
C LEU A 59 9.91 -3.76 2.70
N ASP A 60 10.19 -5.06 2.54
CA ASP A 60 11.49 -5.54 2.06
C ASP A 60 11.66 -5.23 0.56
N GLU A 61 10.61 -5.43 -0.26
CA GLU A 61 10.63 -5.15 -1.71
C GLU A 61 10.86 -3.66 -2.02
N VAL A 62 10.35 -2.75 -1.17
CA VAL A 62 10.63 -1.31 -1.32
C VAL A 62 11.91 -0.87 -0.60
N GLY A 63 12.65 -1.77 0.05
CA GLY A 63 13.92 -1.47 0.72
C GLY A 63 13.80 -0.56 1.94
N LEU A 64 12.68 -0.62 2.67
CA LEU A 64 12.53 0.00 4.00
C LEU A 64 12.85 -0.99 5.12
N GLY A 65 12.43 -2.25 4.96
CA GLY A 65 12.53 -3.28 5.98
C GLY A 65 11.60 -3.05 7.17
N ASN A 66 11.59 -4.01 8.11
CA ASN A 66 10.61 -4.03 9.21
C ASN A 66 10.78 -2.88 10.23
N GLY A 67 11.97 -2.28 10.34
CA GLY A 67 12.23 -1.18 11.28
C GLY A 67 11.42 0.10 11.03
N PHE A 68 10.76 0.19 9.87
CA PHE A 68 9.88 1.30 9.50
C PHE A 68 8.41 1.03 9.76
N ARG A 69 8.04 -0.25 9.99
CA ARG A 69 6.65 -0.70 10.07
C ARG A 69 5.81 0.08 11.07
N PHE A 70 6.34 0.37 12.25
CA PHE A 70 5.59 1.05 13.31
C PHE A 70 5.87 2.56 13.39
N ARG A 71 6.58 3.13 12.41
CA ARG A 71 6.77 4.58 12.33
C ARG A 71 5.52 5.25 11.77
N TYR A 72 5.28 6.48 12.19
CA TYR A 72 4.23 7.31 11.63
C TYR A 72 4.67 7.92 10.29
N SER A 73 3.72 8.15 9.39
CA SER A 73 4.00 8.82 8.10
C SER A 73 4.80 10.10 8.29
N HIS A 74 4.47 10.95 9.28
CA HIS A 74 5.18 12.20 9.53
C HIS A 74 6.66 12.06 9.91
N GLN A 75 7.10 10.88 10.35
CA GLN A 75 8.49 10.59 10.74
C GLN A 75 9.35 10.12 9.55
N LEU A 76 8.76 10.02 8.36
CA LEU A 76 9.41 9.53 7.15
C LEU A 76 9.85 10.70 6.25
N SER A 77 11.00 10.54 5.59
CA SER A 77 11.40 11.41 4.49
C SER A 77 10.45 11.26 3.30
N GLY A 78 10.45 12.24 2.38
CA GLY A 78 9.60 12.19 1.18
C GLY A 78 9.79 10.90 0.36
N GLY A 79 11.05 10.50 0.13
CA GLY A 79 11.36 9.25 -0.58
C GLY A 79 10.97 7.98 0.18
N GLN A 80 10.95 8.01 1.52
CA GLN A 80 10.44 6.88 2.32
C GLN A 80 8.92 6.79 2.24
N ARG A 81 8.20 7.93 2.24
CA ARG A 81 6.75 7.94 2.05
C ARG A 81 6.32 7.44 0.67
N GLN A 82 7.04 7.84 -0.37
CA GLN A 82 6.81 7.32 -1.72
C GLN A 82 6.95 5.80 -1.75
N ARG A 83 7.98 5.25 -1.08
CA ARG A 83 8.15 3.80 -0.93
C ARG A 83 7.01 3.14 -0.15
N VAL A 84 6.49 3.76 0.91
CA VAL A 84 5.29 3.26 1.62
C VAL A 84 4.06 3.29 0.71
N ALA A 85 3.89 4.33 -0.11
CA ALA A 85 2.78 4.42 -1.06
C ALA A 85 2.84 3.32 -2.13
N ILE A 86 4.05 2.96 -2.58
CA ILE A 86 4.28 1.82 -3.48
C ILE A 86 4.01 0.50 -2.74
N ALA A 87 4.54 0.32 -1.53
CA ALA A 87 4.32 -0.89 -0.73
C ALA A 87 2.83 -1.16 -0.46
N ARG A 88 2.01 -0.11 -0.33
CA ARG A 88 0.54 -0.23 -0.18
C ARG A 88 -0.14 -0.81 -1.42
N ALA A 89 0.49 -0.70 -2.58
CA ALA A 89 -0.03 -1.14 -3.86
C ALA A 89 0.46 -2.53 -4.30
N LEU A 90 1.37 -3.15 -3.52
CA LEU A 90 1.91 -4.50 -3.72
C LEU A 90 1.07 -5.54 -2.96
#